data_AF-A0A8T4HUT7-F1
#
_entry.id   AF-A0A8T4HUT7-F1
#
_cell.length_a   1.000
_cell.length_b   1.000
_cell.length_c   1.000
_cell.angle_alpha   90.00
_cell.angle_beta   90.00
_cell.angle_gamma   90.00
#
_symmetry.space_group_name_H-M   'P 1'
#
loop_
_entity.id
_entity.type
_entity.pdbx_description
1 polymer ?
#
loop_
_entity_poly.entity_id
_entity_poly.type
_entity_poly.pdbx_seq_one_letter_code
_entity_poly.pdbx_strand_id
1 'polypeptide(L)' 'MLSFAARGWPSSGEKERAVREQLGMSPVRYYQYLNALLDDPRASEFDPVTVNRLRRVRQSNRDRTH' A
#
# COMPACT_ATOMS: atom_id res chain seq x y z
N MET A 1 -3.45 8.75 -2.28
CA MET A 1 -2.89 7.58 -1.56
C MET A 1 -1.92 6.75 -2.41
N LEU A 2 -2.27 6.40 -3.66
CA LEU A 2 -1.40 5.59 -4.53
C LEU A 2 -0.02 6.22 -4.78
N SER A 3 0.05 7.53 -4.99
CA SER A 3 1.32 8.27 -5.16
C SER A 3 2.22 8.22 -3.91
N PHE A 4 1.63 8.11 -2.72
CA PHE A 4 2.34 7.96 -1.45
C PHE A 4 2.88 6.53 -1.27
N ALA A 5 2.10 5.54 -1.68
CA ALA A 5 2.53 4.13 -1.72
C ALA A 5 3.69 3.91 -2.70
N ALA A 6 3.70 4.67 -3.81
CA ALA A 6 4.70 4.60 -4.87
C ALA A 6 6.01 5.33 -4.55
N ARG A 7 6.08 6.09 -3.45
CA ARG A 7 7.34 6.71 -2.99
C ARG A 7 8.36 5.63 -2.63
N GLY A 8 9.61 5.82 -3.03
CA GLY A 8 10.72 4.96 -2.63
C GLY A 8 11.05 5.19 -1.16
N TRP A 9 10.49 4.36 -0.28
CA TRP A 9 10.78 4.40 1.15
C TRP A 9 11.99 3.50 1.46
N PRO A 10 12.99 3.98 2.22
CA PRO A 10 14.20 3.20 2.51
C PRO A 10 13.90 1.96 3.38
N SER A 11 12.93 2.08 4.28
CA SER A 11 12.46 0.99 5.14
C SER A 11 10.94 0.97 5.31
N SER A 12 10.38 -0.19 5.67
CA SER A 12 8.96 -0.29 6.02
C SER A 12 8.63 0.57 7.24
N GLY A 13 9.54 0.68 8.22
CA GLY A 13 9.37 1.51 9.41
C GLY A 13 9.23 3.00 9.10
N GLU A 14 10.05 3.56 8.21
CA GLU A 14 9.92 4.96 7.78
C GLU A 14 8.62 5.21 7.03
N LYS A 15 8.21 4.28 6.17
CA LYS A 15 6.91 4.35 5.49
C LYS A 15 5.77 4.39 6.50
N GLU A 16 5.77 3.50 7.48
CA GLU A 16 4.72 3.46 8.52
C GLU A 16 4.71 4.71 9.40
N ARG A 17 5.88 5.26 9.70
CA ARG A 17 6.00 6.52 10.43
C ARG A 17 5.43 7.68 9.61
N ALA A 18 5.77 7.76 8.33
CA ALA A 18 5.22 8.76 7.44
C ALA A 18 3.70 8.60 7.20
N VAL A 19 3.17 7.37 7.19
CA VAL A 19 1.72 7.12 7.17
C VAL A 19 1.07 7.71 8.42
N ARG A 20 1.66 7.49 9.60
CA ARG A 20 1.15 8.06 10.85
C ARG A 20 1.24 9.58 10.88
N GLU A 21 2.37 10.14 10.49
CA GLU A 21 2.64 11.58 10.58
C GLU A 21 1.94 12.38 9.47
N GLN A 22 1.86 11.88 8.23
CA GLN A 22 1.29 12.63 7.10
C GLN A 22 -0.17 12.31 6.83
N LEU A 23 -0.60 11.06 7.06
CA LEU A 23 -2.00 10.66 6.81
C LEU A 23 -2.82 10.62 8.09
N GLY A 24 -2.20 10.72 9.27
CA GLY A 24 -2.89 10.62 10.56
C GLY A 24 -3.52 9.24 10.80
N MET A 25 -3.08 8.23 10.05
CA MET A 25 -3.67 6.88 10.09
C MET A 25 -2.72 5.88 10.72
N SER A 26 -3.27 4.86 11.38
CA SER A 26 -2.45 3.71 11.76
C SER A 26 -1.97 2.99 10.49
N PRO A 27 -0.76 2.41 10.49
CA PRO A 27 -0.24 1.65 9.36
C PRO A 27 -1.19 0.51 8.95
N VAL A 28 -1.80 -0.13 9.94
CA VAL A 28 -2.78 -1.20 9.74
C VAL A 28 -3.99 -0.69 8.96
N ARG A 29 -4.56 0.47 9.33
CA ARG A 29 -5.71 1.07 8.64
C ARG A 29 -5.36 1.49 7.22
N TYR A 30 -4.15 2.03 7.02
CA TYR A 30 -3.63 2.36 5.70
C TYR A 30 -3.54 1.14 4.79
N TYR A 31 -2.97 0.03 5.28
CA TYR A 31 -2.88 -1.20 4.50
C TYR A 31 -4.26 -1.84 4.27
N GLN A 32 -5.19 -1.77 5.22
CA GLN A 32 -6.56 -2.21 5.01
C GLN A 32 -7.27 -1.42 3.90
N TYR A 33 -7.15 -0.10 3.92
CA TYR A 33 -7.73 0.76 2.89
C TYR A 33 -7.09 0.52 1.52
N LEU A 34 -5.75 0.41 1.48
CA LEU A 34 -5.02 0.07 0.26
C LEU A 34 -5.45 -1.30 -0.28
N ASN A 35 -5.63 -2.29 0.59
CA ASN A 35 -6.10 -3.62 0.20
C ASN A 35 -7.51 -3.57 -0.38
N ALA A 36 -8.43 -2.85 0.26
CA ALA A 36 -9.79 -2.66 -0.27
C ALA A 36 -9.77 -2.00 -1.66
N LEU A 37 -8.89 -1.01 -1.88
CA LEU A 37 -8.71 -0.37 -3.19
C LEU A 37 -8.13 -1.31 -4.24
N LEU A 38 -7.22 -2.21 -3.84
CA LEU A 38 -6.61 -3.21 -4.73
C LEU A 38 -7.51 -4.40 -5.01
N ASP A 39 -8.45 -4.68 -4.11
CA ASP A 39 -9.44 -5.74 -4.25
C ASP A 39 -10.69 -5.23 -5.01
N ASP A 40 -10.79 -3.92 -5.28
CA ASP A 40 -11.82 -3.33 -6.14
C ASP A 40 -11.54 -3.63 -7.63
N PRO A 41 -12.44 -4.37 -8.34
CA PRO A 41 -12.28 -4.65 -9.76
C PRO A 41 -12.24 -3.39 -10.63
N ARG A 42 -12.87 -2.28 -10.20
CA ARG A 42 -12.86 -1.00 -10.93
C ARG A 42 -11.47 -0.36 -10.96
N ALA A 43 -10.66 -0.57 -9.92
CA ALA A 43 -9.27 -0.11 -9.93
C ALA A 43 -8.43 -0.84 -10.99
N SER A 44 -8.78 -2.11 -11.26
CA SER A 44 -8.09 -2.93 -12.26
C SER A 44 -8.48 -2.53 -13.70
N GLU A 45 -9.67 -1.96 -13.91
CA GLU A 45 -10.07 -1.39 -15.21
C GLU A 45 -9.36 -0.07 -15.51
N PHE A 46 -9.10 0.76 -14.50
CA PHE A 46 -8.45 2.06 -14.69
C PHE A 46 -6.93 1.97 -14.85
N ASP A 47 -6.24 1.16 -14.05
CA ASP A 47 -4.79 0.98 -14.16
C ASP A 47 -4.37 -0.41 -13.65
N PRO A 48 -4.49 -1.45 -14.51
CA PRO A 48 -4.17 -2.82 -14.13
C PRO A 48 -2.69 -3.00 -13.78
N VAL A 49 -1.78 -2.19 -14.33
CA VAL A 49 -0.33 -2.31 -14.09
C VAL A 49 0.02 -1.82 -12.70
N THR A 50 -0.50 -0.65 -12.31
CA THR A 50 -0.30 -0.10 -10.96
C THR A 50 -0.94 -0.99 -9.91
N VAL A 51 -2.15 -1.50 -10.16
CA VAL A 51 -2.84 -2.43 -9.25
C VAL A 51 -2.05 -3.74 -9.07
N ASN A 52 -1.58 -4.35 -10.16
CA ASN A 52 -0.79 -5.58 -10.07
C ASN A 52 0.56 -5.36 -9.38
N ARG A 53 1.22 -4.22 -9.62
CA ARG A 53 2.47 -3.87 -8.92
C ARG A 53 2.24 -3.76 -7.42
N LEU A 54 1.17 -3.09 -7.01
CA LEU A 54 0.82 -2.94 -5.60
C LEU A 54 0.38 -4.25 -4.94
N ARG A 55 -0.32 -5.14 -5.68
CA ARG A 55 -0.59 -6.51 -5.21
C ARG A 55 0.69 -7.30 -4.95
N ARG A 56 1.70 -7.20 -5.83
CA ARG A 56 3.00 -7.86 -5.61
C ARG A 56 3.72 -7.32 -4.37
N VAL A 57 3.74 -6.00 -4.19
CA VAL A 57 4.32 -5.37 -2.98
C VAL A 57 3.58 -5.84 -1.71
N ARG A 58 2.24 -5.98 -1.76
CA ARG A 58 1.44 -6.56 -0.66
C ARG A 58 1.85 -8.00 -0.37
N GLN A 59 2.09 -8.81 -1.40
CA GLN A 59 2.52 -10.20 -1.24
C GLN A 59 3.86 -10.27 -0.50
N SER A 60 4.88 -9.53 -0.95
CA SER A 60 6.20 -9.49 -0.29
C SER A 60 6.18 -8.93 1.14
N ASN A 61 5.21 -8.07 1.48
CA ASN A 61 5.07 -7.58 2.85
C ASN A 61 4.37 -8.59 3.77
N ARG A 62 3.42 -9.39 3.25
CA ARG A 62 2.80 -10.47 4.03
C ARG A 62 3.80 -11.57 4.37
N ASP A 63 4.66 -11.92 3.42
CA ASP A 63 5.70 -12.95 3.63
C ASP A 63 6.77 -12.55 4.66
N ARG A 64 6.91 -11.25 4.97
CA ARG A 64 7.80 -10.76 6.05
C ARG A 64 7.21 -10.85 7.46
N THR A 65 5.93 -11.20 7.57
CA THR A 65 5.22 -11.29 8.87
C THR A 65 4.99 -12.76 9.28
N HIS A 66 5.55 -13.72 8.56
CA HIS A 66 5.54 -15.14 8.92
C HIS A 66 6.95 -15.62 9.24
#